data_AF-A0A8T1LWW7-F1
#
_entry.id   AF-A0A8T1LWW7-F1
#
_cell.length_a   1.000
_cell.length_b   1.000
_cell.length_c   1.000
_cell.angle_alpha   90.00
_cell.angle_beta   90.00
_cell.angle_gamma   90.00
#
_symmetry.space_group_name_H-M   'P 1'
#
loop_
_entity.id
_entity.type
_entity.pdbx_description
1 polymer ?
#
loop_
_entity_poly.entity_id
_entity_poly.type
_entity_poly.pdbx_seq_one_letter_code
_entity_poly.pdbx_strand_id
1 'polypeptide(L)'
;MSPTTITATIHAPFHSGFIPTSAYAKPGEGFSWTVLENSHPNFHDQHIRINCQTDGIEHHGSWVRTPVVSTRIPLSAQGQTCSPHGGPIFLQLPAGVNVTIRFENVYKHPYVDLRDPKSIERFPQEVEKNRGVLWTVVNGENMVTALLTGDVIKFNATSAVLGGDYMDKLIKTIHNYRGTDYTKAGQMVFACDVQIWAGYGHAVTQ
;
A
#
# COMPACT_ATOMS: atom_id res chain seq x y z
N MET A 1 19.06 5.02 -6.10
CA MET A 1 18.61 3.66 -5.75
C MET A 1 18.70 2.82 -7.00
N SER A 2 19.17 1.58 -6.88
CA SER A 2 19.23 0.64 -8.00
C SER A 2 17.96 -0.19 -8.06
N PRO A 3 17.48 -0.55 -9.27
CA PRO A 3 16.40 -1.50 -9.40
C PRO A 3 16.79 -2.84 -8.80
N THR A 4 15.80 -3.60 -8.35
CA THR A 4 15.97 -4.87 -7.66
C THR A 4 14.80 -5.81 -7.96
N THR A 5 14.88 -7.00 -7.37
CA THR A 5 13.86 -8.04 -7.43
C THR A 5 13.28 -8.22 -6.03
N ILE A 6 11.95 -8.24 -5.93
CA ILE A 6 11.24 -8.42 -4.66
C ILE A 6 10.23 -9.55 -4.83
N THR A 7 10.31 -10.54 -3.95
CA THR A 7 9.31 -11.60 -3.84
C THR A 7 8.42 -11.33 -2.64
N ALA A 8 7.11 -11.32 -2.86
CA ALA A 8 6.11 -11.20 -1.81
C ALA A 8 5.29 -12.49 -1.74
N THR A 9 5.16 -13.04 -0.53
CA THR A 9 4.26 -14.15 -0.22
C THR A 9 3.16 -13.62 0.67
N ILE A 10 1.92 -13.69 0.18
CA ILE A 10 0.76 -13.05 0.80
C ILE A 10 -0.33 -14.09 1.01
N HIS A 11 -0.90 -14.11 2.21
CA HIS A 11 -2.17 -14.74 2.55
C HIS A 11 -3.20 -13.63 2.75
N ALA A 12 -4.29 -13.65 1.98
CA ALA A 12 -5.37 -12.69 2.09
C ALA A 12 -6.53 -13.30 2.90
N PRO A 13 -6.59 -13.13 4.24
CA PRO A 13 -7.66 -13.69 5.05
C PRO A 13 -9.03 -13.06 4.75
N PHE A 14 -9.04 -11.85 4.19
CA PHE A 14 -10.21 -11.09 3.76
C PHE A 14 -9.98 -10.49 2.38
N HIS A 15 -11.08 -10.09 1.72
CA HIS A 15 -10.98 -9.28 0.50
C HIS A 15 -10.36 -7.94 0.84
N SER A 16 -9.32 -7.54 0.11
CA SER A 16 -8.69 -6.22 0.27
C SER A 16 -8.14 -5.74 -1.06
N GLY A 17 -8.28 -4.43 -1.30
CA GLY A 17 -7.74 -3.73 -2.47
C GLY A 17 -6.30 -3.26 -2.32
N PHE A 18 -5.73 -3.39 -1.12
CA PHE A 18 -4.52 -2.66 -0.73
C PHE A 18 -3.58 -3.49 0.14
N ILE A 19 -3.44 -4.78 -0.16
CA ILE A 19 -2.49 -5.62 0.56
C ILE A 19 -1.08 -5.17 0.16
N PRO A 20 -0.29 -4.57 1.06
CA PRO A 20 0.95 -3.94 0.69
C PRO A 20 2.01 -4.98 0.35
N THR A 21 2.82 -4.64 -0.65
CA THR A 21 4.11 -5.30 -0.88
C THR A 21 5.23 -4.39 -0.35
N SER A 22 6.47 -4.86 -0.37
CA SER A 22 7.64 -4.01 -0.13
C SER A 22 8.21 -3.41 -1.43
N ALA A 23 7.51 -3.59 -2.56
CA ALA A 23 7.94 -3.16 -3.87
C ALA A 23 7.38 -1.78 -4.24
N TYR A 24 8.19 -0.99 -4.94
CA TYR A 24 7.87 0.34 -5.42
C TYR A 24 8.06 0.40 -6.94
N ALA A 25 7.04 0.87 -7.65
CA ALA A 25 7.12 1.18 -9.06
C ALA A 25 7.72 2.58 -9.25
N LYS A 26 8.78 2.71 -10.02
CA LYS A 26 9.35 4.02 -10.33
C LYS A 26 8.52 4.72 -11.41
N PRO A 27 8.24 6.03 -11.28
CA PRO A 27 7.44 6.77 -12.26
C PRO A 27 8.04 6.67 -13.67
N GLY A 28 7.21 6.32 -14.65
CA GLY A 28 7.58 6.20 -16.07
C GLY A 28 8.48 5.01 -16.42
N GLU A 29 8.90 4.21 -15.43
CA GLU A 29 9.76 3.04 -15.66
C GLU A 29 8.92 1.76 -15.59
N GLY A 30 9.16 0.85 -16.55
CA GLY A 30 8.48 -0.43 -16.60
C GLY A 30 9.02 -1.41 -15.58
N PHE A 31 8.15 -2.22 -14.98
CA PHE A 31 8.51 -3.38 -14.18
C PHE A 31 7.72 -4.60 -14.65
N SER A 32 8.20 -5.79 -14.31
CA SER A 32 7.53 -7.05 -14.63
C SER A 32 7.21 -7.84 -13.38
N TRP A 33 6.28 -8.79 -13.52
CA TRP A 33 5.96 -9.74 -12.47
C TRP A 33 5.86 -11.17 -13.02
N THR A 34 6.16 -12.12 -12.14
CA THR A 34 5.89 -13.55 -12.33
C THR A 34 5.20 -14.06 -11.08
N VAL A 35 4.01 -14.64 -11.22
CA VAL A 35 3.34 -15.36 -10.15
C VAL A 35 3.93 -16.75 -10.07
N LEU A 36 4.56 -17.05 -8.93
CA LEU A 36 5.21 -18.33 -8.66
C LEU A 36 4.20 -19.34 -8.10
N GLU A 37 3.27 -18.87 -7.28
CA GLU A 37 2.20 -19.68 -6.69
C GLU A 37 0.92 -18.85 -6.60
N ASN A 38 -0.23 -19.46 -6.89
CA ASN A 38 -1.56 -18.86 -6.70
C ASN A 38 -2.55 -19.96 -6.33
N SER A 39 -3.24 -19.81 -5.19
CA SER A 39 -4.25 -20.79 -4.75
C SER A 39 -5.57 -20.68 -5.50
N HIS A 40 -5.82 -19.60 -6.23
CA HIS A 40 -7.07 -19.39 -6.95
C HIS A 40 -6.90 -19.63 -8.46
N PRO A 41 -7.78 -20.41 -9.11
CA PRO A 41 -7.72 -20.60 -10.54
C PRO A 41 -7.93 -19.27 -11.29
N ASN A 42 -7.21 -19.10 -12.40
CA ASN A 42 -7.42 -18.04 -13.41
C ASN A 42 -7.29 -16.58 -12.95
N PHE A 43 -6.71 -16.29 -11.78
CA PHE A 43 -6.49 -14.93 -11.28
C PHE A 43 -7.76 -14.05 -11.19
N HIS A 44 -8.95 -14.66 -11.13
CA HIS A 44 -10.21 -13.93 -11.07
C HIS A 44 -10.25 -12.94 -9.89
N ASP A 45 -10.68 -11.71 -10.15
CA ASP A 45 -10.70 -10.58 -9.20
C ASP A 45 -9.35 -10.19 -8.57
N GLN A 46 -8.23 -10.70 -9.06
CA GLN A 46 -6.90 -10.34 -8.57
C GLN A 46 -6.30 -9.23 -9.43
N HIS A 47 -5.74 -8.20 -8.78
CA HIS A 47 -5.14 -7.07 -9.47
C HIS A 47 -3.85 -6.63 -8.80
N ILE A 48 -2.91 -6.12 -9.59
CA ILE A 48 -1.83 -5.25 -9.11
C ILE A 48 -2.38 -3.83 -9.04
N ARG A 49 -2.16 -3.18 -7.90
CA ARG A 49 -2.44 -1.76 -7.72
C ARG A 49 -1.14 -1.02 -7.48
N ILE A 50 -0.96 0.11 -8.13
CA ILE A 50 0.15 1.03 -7.91
C ILE A 50 -0.45 2.28 -7.31
N ASN A 51 0.14 2.70 -6.19
CA ASN A 51 -0.29 3.83 -5.39
C ASN A 51 -1.60 3.58 -4.60
N CYS A 52 -1.74 4.27 -3.48
CA CYS A 52 -2.83 4.07 -2.52
C CYS A 52 -4.00 5.06 -2.70
N GLN A 53 -3.75 6.22 -3.33
CA GLN A 53 -4.76 7.25 -3.57
C GLN A 53 -5.76 6.77 -4.61
N THR A 54 -7.03 6.97 -4.30
CA THR A 54 -8.15 6.56 -5.15
C THR A 54 -9.02 7.70 -5.60
N ASP A 55 -8.79 8.89 -5.07
CA ASP A 55 -9.50 10.08 -5.44
C ASP A 55 -9.18 10.44 -6.89
N GLY A 56 -10.21 10.33 -7.73
CA GLY A 56 -10.30 11.11 -8.96
C GLY A 56 -10.71 12.54 -8.60
N ILE A 57 -9.91 13.53 -9.00
CA ILE A 57 -10.18 14.95 -8.69
C ILE A 57 -10.61 15.75 -9.94
N GLU A 58 -11.19 15.08 -10.93
CA GLU A 58 -11.60 15.64 -12.22
C GLU A 58 -12.60 16.79 -12.08
N HIS A 59 -13.39 16.81 -11.00
CA HIS A 59 -14.39 17.84 -10.73
C HIS A 59 -13.82 19.16 -10.20
N HIS A 60 -12.56 19.19 -9.76
CA HIS A 60 -11.94 20.43 -9.27
C HIS A 60 -11.73 21.40 -10.43
N GLY A 61 -11.99 22.70 -10.19
CA GLY A 61 -11.80 23.75 -11.19
C GLY A 61 -10.34 24.00 -11.58
N SER A 62 -9.39 23.52 -10.77
CA SER A 62 -7.96 23.50 -11.07
C SER A 62 -7.29 22.33 -10.37
N TRP A 63 -6.18 21.85 -10.95
CA TRP A 63 -5.46 20.68 -10.48
C TRP A 63 -4.04 21.03 -10.06
N VAL A 64 -3.64 20.61 -8.85
CA VAL A 64 -2.24 20.67 -8.38
C VAL A 64 -1.52 19.32 -8.52
N ARG A 65 -2.23 18.27 -8.93
CA ARG A 65 -1.71 16.97 -9.39
C ARG A 65 -2.59 16.40 -10.50
N THR A 66 -2.12 15.39 -11.23
CA THR A 66 -2.97 14.67 -12.20
C THR A 66 -4.24 14.12 -11.53
N PRO A 67 -5.41 14.13 -12.19
CA PRO A 67 -6.67 13.74 -11.55
C PRO A 67 -6.70 12.35 -10.95
N VAL A 68 -6.16 11.37 -11.67
CA VAL A 68 -6.06 9.98 -11.23
C VAL A 68 -4.58 9.61 -11.19
N VAL A 69 -4.09 9.22 -10.01
CA VAL A 69 -2.67 8.90 -9.78
C VAL A 69 -2.42 7.44 -9.40
N SER A 70 -3.48 6.62 -9.28
CA SER A 70 -3.35 5.19 -9.11
C SER A 70 -3.47 4.44 -10.42
N THR A 71 -2.86 3.27 -10.47
CA THR A 71 -2.95 2.35 -11.61
C THR A 71 -3.44 1.01 -11.09
N ARG A 72 -4.42 0.40 -11.76
CA ARG A 72 -4.96 -0.92 -11.42
C ARG A 72 -4.91 -1.82 -12.65
N ILE A 73 -4.30 -2.99 -12.51
CA ILE A 73 -3.98 -3.89 -13.61
C ILE A 73 -4.41 -5.31 -13.21
N PRO A 74 -5.19 -6.03 -14.04
CA PRO A 74 -5.52 -7.42 -13.77
C PRO A 74 -4.26 -8.27 -13.60
N LEU A 75 -4.26 -9.15 -12.61
CA LEU A 75 -3.16 -10.06 -12.38
C LEU A 75 -3.20 -11.21 -13.40
N SER A 76 -2.03 -11.62 -13.85
CA SER A 76 -1.81 -12.76 -14.74
C SER A 76 -0.58 -13.53 -14.27
N ALA A 77 -0.37 -14.75 -14.80
CA ALA A 77 0.78 -15.58 -14.44
C ALA A 77 2.11 -14.84 -14.66
N GLN A 78 2.21 -14.08 -15.74
CA GLN A 78 3.32 -13.17 -16.05
C GLN A 78 2.77 -11.91 -16.69
N GLY A 79 3.45 -10.79 -16.46
CA GLY A 79 3.11 -9.55 -17.14
C GLY A 79 4.15 -8.46 -16.91
N GLN A 80 3.92 -7.33 -17.56
CA GLN A 80 4.73 -6.13 -17.44
C GLN A 80 3.84 -4.90 -17.55
N THR A 81 4.26 -3.82 -16.90
CA THR A 81 3.55 -2.55 -16.94
C THR A 81 4.50 -1.42 -16.62
N CYS A 82 4.08 -0.19 -16.92
CA CYS A 82 4.64 1.02 -16.32
C CYS A 82 3.50 1.81 -15.66
N SER A 83 3.84 2.70 -14.74
CA SER A 83 2.90 3.69 -14.21
C SER A 83 3.52 5.08 -14.37
N PRO A 84 2.80 6.06 -14.91
CA PRO A 84 3.33 7.42 -15.09
C PRO A 84 3.68 8.08 -13.74
N HIS A 85 3.00 7.70 -12.67
CA HIS A 85 3.17 8.31 -11.34
C HIS A 85 4.00 7.44 -10.38
N GLY A 86 4.13 6.15 -10.67
CA GLY A 86 4.78 5.21 -9.77
C GLY A 86 4.10 5.14 -8.41
N GLY A 87 4.79 4.58 -7.43
CA GLY A 87 4.29 4.45 -6.06
C GLY A 87 4.47 3.04 -5.48
N PRO A 88 4.07 2.83 -4.22
CA PRO A 88 4.07 1.51 -3.62
C PRO A 88 3.15 0.58 -4.41
N ILE A 89 3.57 -0.68 -4.54
CA ILE A 89 2.81 -1.73 -5.21
C ILE A 89 2.00 -2.47 -4.15
N PHE A 90 0.71 -2.60 -4.38
CA PHE A 90 -0.23 -3.35 -3.58
C PHE A 90 -0.84 -4.47 -4.43
N LEU A 91 -1.31 -5.52 -3.77
CA LEU A 91 -2.19 -6.50 -4.37
C LEU A 91 -3.63 -6.24 -3.92
N GLN A 92 -4.55 -6.34 -4.88
CA GLN A 92 -5.96 -6.51 -4.62
C GLN A 92 -6.29 -7.99 -4.79
N LEU A 93 -6.72 -8.64 -3.71
CA LEU A 93 -6.99 -10.08 -3.69
C LEU A 93 -8.37 -10.36 -3.08
N PRO A 94 -9.09 -11.39 -3.57
CA PRO A 94 -10.24 -11.92 -2.85
C PRO A 94 -9.82 -12.65 -1.57
N ALA A 95 -10.77 -12.82 -0.65
CA ALA A 95 -10.56 -13.56 0.58
C ALA A 95 -10.15 -15.02 0.31
N GLY A 96 -9.24 -15.55 1.13
CA GLY A 96 -8.74 -16.92 1.04
C GLY A 96 -7.66 -17.17 -0.01
N VAL A 97 -7.22 -16.13 -0.73
CA VAL A 97 -6.16 -16.28 -1.75
C VAL A 97 -4.78 -16.26 -1.11
N ASN A 98 -3.96 -17.23 -1.52
CA ASN A 98 -2.54 -17.30 -1.28
C ASN A 98 -1.82 -17.03 -2.59
N VAL A 99 -0.91 -16.06 -2.59
CA VAL A 99 -0.13 -15.73 -3.77
C VAL A 99 1.33 -15.51 -3.39
N THR A 100 2.22 -16.13 -4.16
CA THR A 100 3.65 -15.83 -4.14
C THR A 100 3.99 -15.21 -5.47
N ILE A 101 4.40 -13.94 -5.47
CA ILE A 101 4.67 -13.15 -6.66
C ILE A 101 6.07 -12.55 -6.60
N ARG A 102 6.80 -12.62 -7.71
CA ARG A 102 8.10 -11.98 -7.89
C ARG A 102 7.94 -10.77 -8.79
N PHE A 103 8.39 -9.61 -8.33
CA PHE A 103 8.51 -8.39 -9.10
C PHE A 103 9.96 -8.16 -9.50
N GLU A 104 10.19 -7.73 -10.73
CA GLU A 104 11.51 -7.46 -11.29
C GLU A 104 11.55 -6.03 -11.86
N ASN A 105 12.72 -5.39 -11.76
CA ASN A 105 12.90 -3.95 -12.04
C ASN A 105 12.04 -3.03 -11.15
N VAL A 106 11.93 -3.37 -9.86
CA VAL A 106 11.24 -2.56 -8.84
C VAL A 106 12.23 -1.97 -7.85
N TYR A 107 11.77 -1.08 -6.99
CA TYR A 107 12.59 -0.41 -5.98
C TYR A 107 12.08 -0.75 -4.58
N LYS A 108 12.95 -0.62 -3.57
CA LYS A 108 12.51 -0.66 -2.17
C LYS A 108 11.98 0.72 -1.78
N HIS A 109 11.00 0.72 -0.88
CA HIS A 109 10.53 1.92 -0.20
C HIS A 109 10.52 1.69 1.31
N PRO A 110 10.51 2.74 2.13
CA PRO A 110 10.32 2.58 3.56
C PRO A 110 8.98 1.88 3.81
N TYR A 111 9.05 0.76 4.51
CA TYR A 111 7.92 -0.09 4.82
C TYR A 111 8.10 -0.60 6.25
N VAL A 112 7.04 -0.58 7.04
CA VAL A 112 6.99 -1.23 8.34
C VAL A 112 5.74 -2.07 8.47
N ASP A 113 5.93 -3.32 8.87
CA ASP A 113 4.86 -4.18 9.36
C ASP A 113 4.81 -4.09 10.89
N LEU A 114 3.71 -3.54 11.42
CA LEU A 114 3.53 -3.36 12.87
C LEU A 114 3.37 -4.69 13.61
N ARG A 115 3.17 -5.79 12.90
CA ARG A 115 3.04 -7.14 13.45
C ARG A 115 4.39 -7.86 13.55
N ASP A 116 5.44 -7.35 12.89
CA ASP A 116 6.79 -7.89 12.92
C ASP A 116 7.72 -6.98 13.75
N PRO A 117 8.12 -7.38 14.98
CA PRO A 117 9.07 -6.62 15.80
C PRO A 117 10.38 -6.31 15.07
N LYS A 118 10.87 -7.21 14.21
CA LYS A 118 12.10 -6.95 13.44
C LYS A 118 11.86 -5.91 12.35
N SER A 119 10.66 -5.85 11.77
CA SER A 119 10.32 -4.78 10.83
C SER A 119 10.30 -3.43 11.53
N ILE A 120 9.75 -3.35 12.74
CA ILE A 120 9.73 -2.13 13.54
C ILE A 120 11.15 -1.68 13.89
N GLU A 121 11.99 -2.61 14.37
CA GLU A 121 13.37 -2.33 14.76
C GLU A 121 14.20 -1.75 13.61
N ARG A 122 14.02 -2.29 12.39
CA ARG A 122 14.76 -1.89 11.19
C ARG A 122 14.19 -0.66 10.48
N PHE A 123 12.99 -0.22 10.85
CA PHE A 123 12.26 0.80 10.11
C PHE A 123 12.99 2.15 10.04
N PRO A 124 13.59 2.69 11.13
CA PRO A 124 14.34 3.94 11.04
C PRO A 124 15.48 3.90 10.01
N GLN A 125 16.22 2.79 9.94
CA GLN A 125 17.28 2.62 8.96
C GLN A 125 16.73 2.47 7.53
N GLU A 126 15.60 1.77 7.35
CA GLU A 126 14.94 1.66 6.04
C GLU A 126 14.41 3.01 5.54
N VAL A 127 13.91 3.88 6.42
CA VAL A 127 13.50 5.25 6.07
C VAL A 127 14.70 6.05 5.52
N GLU A 128 15.82 6.04 6.23
CA GLU A 128 17.01 6.78 5.79
C GLU A 128 17.61 6.23 4.49
N LYS A 129 17.70 4.89 4.38
CA LYS A 129 18.25 4.21 3.20
C LYS A 129 17.44 4.49 1.94
N ASN A 130 16.12 4.58 2.07
CA ASN A 130 15.21 4.76 0.95
C ASN A 130 14.61 6.17 0.89
N ARG A 131 15.24 7.18 1.51
CA ARG A 131 14.74 8.57 1.59
C ARG A 131 14.40 9.26 0.26
N GLY A 132 14.88 8.71 -0.85
CA GLY A 132 14.64 9.24 -2.20
C GLY A 132 13.33 8.79 -2.85
N VAL A 133 12.54 7.91 -2.22
CA VAL A 133 11.20 7.56 -2.70
C VAL A 133 10.15 8.42 -2.02
N LEU A 134 9.05 8.70 -2.71
CA LEU A 134 8.03 9.64 -2.24
C LEU A 134 7.20 9.09 -1.07
N TRP A 135 6.93 7.78 -1.07
CA TRP A 135 5.95 7.17 -0.16
C TRP A 135 6.59 6.16 0.79
N THR A 136 6.19 6.26 2.05
CA THR A 136 6.41 5.29 3.12
C THR A 136 5.09 4.57 3.41
N VAL A 137 5.13 3.26 3.61
CA VAL A 137 3.94 2.47 4.00
C VAL A 137 4.08 1.96 5.43
N VAL A 138 3.05 2.20 6.24
CA VAL A 138 2.88 1.61 7.58
C VAL A 138 1.73 0.62 7.50
N ASN A 139 2.04 -0.66 7.68
CA ASN A 139 1.09 -1.76 7.60
C ASN A 139 0.74 -2.28 9.00
N GLY A 140 -0.45 -1.95 9.45
CA GLY A 140 -1.06 -2.47 10.67
C GLY A 140 -1.88 -3.73 10.43
N GLU A 141 -2.56 -4.18 11.47
CA GLU A 141 -3.54 -5.26 11.40
C GLU A 141 -4.84 -4.81 10.75
N ASN A 142 -5.31 -3.58 11.03
CA ASN A 142 -6.60 -3.08 10.57
C ASN A 142 -6.47 -1.85 9.66
N MET A 143 -5.27 -1.28 9.55
CA MET A 143 -5.01 -0.08 8.78
C MET A 143 -3.73 -0.21 7.95
N VAL A 144 -3.80 0.25 6.71
CA VAL A 144 -2.61 0.51 5.88
C VAL A 144 -2.54 2.01 5.63
N THR A 145 -1.40 2.61 5.95
CA THR A 145 -1.19 4.05 5.83
C THR A 145 -0.07 4.31 4.85
N ALA A 146 -0.29 5.20 3.89
CA ALA A 146 0.75 5.73 3.02
C ALA A 146 1.03 7.20 3.37
N LEU A 147 2.26 7.45 3.80
CA LEU A 147 2.74 8.75 4.25
C LEU A 147 3.83 9.26 3.32
N LEU A 148 3.98 10.58 3.21
CA LEU A 148 5.13 11.15 2.53
C LEU A 148 6.42 10.78 3.29
N THR A 149 7.39 10.20 2.61
CA THR A 149 8.68 9.82 3.21
C THR A 149 9.37 11.03 3.86
N GLY A 150 9.27 12.19 3.21
CA GLY A 150 9.81 13.45 3.75
C GLY A 150 9.21 13.84 5.10
N ASP A 151 7.92 13.60 5.32
CA ASP A 151 7.27 13.87 6.60
C ASP A 151 7.67 12.86 7.66
N VAL A 152 7.81 11.58 7.30
CA VAL A 152 8.32 10.55 8.23
C VAL A 152 9.74 10.88 8.69
N ILE A 153 10.60 11.38 7.79
CA ILE A 153 11.95 11.86 8.14
C ILE A 153 11.85 13.08 9.08
N LYS A 154 11.02 14.07 8.72
CA LYS A 154 10.87 15.32 9.48
C LYS A 154 10.32 15.10 10.89
N PHE A 155 9.32 14.24 11.03
CA PHE A 155 8.59 13.99 12.28
C PHE A 155 9.03 12.72 13.01
N ASN A 156 10.10 12.05 12.54
CA ASN A 156 10.69 10.81 13.05
C ASN A 156 9.89 9.53 12.70
N ALA A 157 10.61 8.51 12.24
CA ALA A 157 10.11 7.17 11.95
C ALA A 157 9.39 6.52 13.14
N THR A 158 9.86 6.74 14.37
CA THR A 158 9.19 6.23 15.58
C THR A 158 7.78 6.80 15.74
N SER A 159 7.57 8.06 15.38
CA SER A 159 6.25 8.70 15.44
C SER A 159 5.27 8.05 14.46
N ALA A 160 5.74 7.66 13.27
CA ALA A 160 4.92 6.94 12.30
C ALA A 160 4.51 5.55 12.81
N VAL A 161 5.40 4.85 13.52
CA VAL A 161 5.09 3.56 14.17
C VAL A 161 4.05 3.73 15.27
N LEU A 162 4.27 4.68 16.18
CA LEU A 162 3.35 4.95 17.29
C LEU A 162 1.98 5.43 16.80
N GLY A 163 1.95 6.30 15.79
CA GLY A 163 0.71 6.77 15.16
C GLY A 163 -0.05 5.65 14.46
N GLY A 164 0.66 4.78 13.73
CA GLY A 164 0.06 3.61 13.09
C GLY A 164 -0.58 2.66 14.09
N ASP A 165 0.14 2.29 15.16
CA ASP A 165 -0.37 1.42 16.23
C ASP A 165 -1.57 2.04 16.96
N TYR A 166 -1.52 3.36 17.24
CA TYR A 166 -2.63 4.07 17.85
C TYR A 166 -3.90 4.01 16.99
N MET A 167 -3.78 4.28 15.69
CA MET A 167 -4.92 4.25 14.78
C MET A 167 -5.49 2.84 14.62
N ASP A 168 -4.63 1.83 14.54
CA ASP A 168 -5.05 0.42 14.53
C ASP A 168 -5.89 0.06 15.77
N LYS A 169 -5.45 0.47 16.95
CA LYS A 169 -6.19 0.26 18.21
C LYS A 169 -7.51 1.02 18.26
N LEU A 170 -7.55 2.23 17.68
CA LEU A 170 -8.79 3.00 17.57
C LEU A 170 -9.82 2.26 16.71
N ILE A 171 -9.40 1.70 15.57
CA ILE A 171 -10.28 0.91 14.70
C ILE A 171 -10.84 -0.31 15.43
N LYS A 172 -9.99 -1.04 16.14
CA LYS A 172 -10.42 -2.17 16.99
C LYS A 172 -11.44 -1.73 18.03
N THR A 173 -11.23 -0.57 18.66
CA THR A 173 -12.15 0.00 19.64
C THR A 173 -13.52 0.31 19.04
N ILE A 174 -13.55 0.86 17.81
CA ILE A 174 -14.80 1.12 17.09
C ILE A 174 -15.53 -0.19 16.79
N HIS A 175 -14.83 -1.22 16.32
CA HIS A 175 -15.40 -2.54 16.07
C HIS A 175 -15.98 -3.17 17.35
N ASN A 176 -15.24 -3.10 18.46
CA ASN A 176 -15.69 -3.57 19.77
C ASN A 176 -16.94 -2.82 20.24
N TYR A 177 -16.95 -1.49 20.12
CA TYR A 177 -18.07 -0.64 20.52
C TYR A 177 -19.35 -0.97 19.75
N ARG A 178 -19.25 -1.21 18.43
CA ARG A 178 -20.40 -1.58 17.59
C ARG A 178 -20.76 -3.07 17.61
N GLY A 179 -20.05 -3.89 18.39
CA GLY A 179 -20.30 -5.34 18.50
C GLY A 179 -19.92 -6.15 17.25
N THR A 180 -18.89 -5.75 16.51
CA THR A 180 -18.38 -6.48 15.34
C THR A 180 -16.97 -7.01 15.55
N ASP A 181 -16.62 -8.07 14.84
CA ASP A 181 -15.31 -8.72 14.91
C ASP A 181 -14.31 -8.01 13.99
N TYR A 182 -13.36 -7.28 14.57
CA TYR A 182 -12.32 -6.56 13.82
C TYR A 182 -11.41 -7.50 13.02
N THR A 183 -11.24 -8.76 13.45
CA THR A 183 -10.39 -9.72 12.74
C THR A 183 -10.98 -10.18 11.41
N LYS A 184 -12.28 -9.95 11.21
CA LYS A 184 -13.02 -10.24 9.99
C LYS A 184 -13.27 -8.99 9.15
N ALA A 185 -12.91 -7.82 9.66
CA ALA A 185 -12.97 -6.59 8.90
C ALA A 185 -11.75 -6.51 7.98
N GLY A 186 -11.95 -6.11 6.72
CA GLY A 186 -10.84 -5.81 5.84
C GLY A 186 -10.06 -4.60 6.36
N GLN A 187 -8.78 -4.51 5.99
CA GLN A 187 -7.96 -3.35 6.32
C GLN A 187 -8.53 -2.07 5.70
N MET A 188 -8.63 -1.02 6.51
CA MET A 188 -8.88 0.34 6.03
C MET A 188 -7.59 0.97 5.51
N VAL A 189 -7.73 1.92 4.58
CA VAL A 189 -6.58 2.60 3.99
C VAL A 189 -6.65 4.09 4.23
N PHE A 190 -5.51 4.64 4.63
CA PHE A 190 -5.29 6.07 4.73
C PHE A 190 -4.18 6.49 3.79
N ALA A 191 -4.50 7.43 2.91
CA ALA A 191 -3.57 7.99 1.96
C ALA A 191 -3.46 9.49 2.19
N CYS A 192 -2.23 9.98 2.39
CA CYS A 192 -1.98 11.41 2.28
C CYS A 192 -2.04 11.84 0.81
N ASP A 193 -2.59 13.01 0.54
CA ASP A 193 -2.63 13.59 -0.80
C ASP A 193 -2.52 15.11 -0.72
N VAL A 194 -1.92 15.71 -1.75
CA VAL A 194 -1.81 17.17 -1.91
C VAL A 194 -3.14 17.79 -2.33
N GLN A 195 -4.01 17.02 -3.00
CA GLN A 195 -5.35 17.43 -3.37
C GLN A 195 -6.29 16.24 -3.29
N ILE A 196 -7.30 16.37 -2.43
CA ILE A 196 -8.29 15.33 -2.12
C ILE A 196 -9.64 15.63 -2.77
N TRP A 197 -10.52 14.64 -2.79
CA TRP A 197 -11.88 14.74 -3.32
C TRP A 197 -12.64 15.94 -2.76
N ALA A 198 -12.68 16.08 -1.42
CA ALA A 198 -13.38 17.16 -0.74
C ALA A 198 -12.83 17.44 0.67
N GLY A 199 -12.98 18.70 1.12
CA GLY A 199 -12.69 19.13 2.48
C GLY A 199 -11.21 19.15 2.84
N TYR A 200 -10.92 18.91 4.12
CA TYR A 200 -9.55 18.78 4.68
C TYR A 200 -9.17 17.32 5.00
N GLY A 201 -10.13 16.42 4.80
CA GLY A 201 -10.05 14.99 5.06
C GLY A 201 -11.45 14.41 4.87
N HIS A 202 -11.55 13.23 4.28
CA HIS A 202 -12.82 12.58 4.02
C HIS A 202 -12.65 11.05 4.08
N ALA A 203 -13.76 10.32 4.19
CA ALA A 203 -13.79 8.87 4.20
C ALA A 203 -14.74 8.37 3.11
N VAL A 204 -14.36 7.29 2.44
CA VAL A 204 -15.16 6.62 1.42
C VAL A 204 -15.08 5.11 1.61
N THR A 205 -16.13 4.41 1.18
CA THR A 205 -16.14 2.97 1.00
C THR A 205 -15.73 2.63 -0.43
N GLN A 206 -14.80 1.69 -0.60
CA GLN A 206 -14.39 1.15 -1.89
C GLN A 206 -14.80 -0.30 -2.04
#